data_AF-A0A2W4UAM9-F1
#
_entry.id   AF-A0A2W4UAM9-F1
#
_cell.length_a   1.000
_cell.length_b   1.000
_cell.length_c   1.000
_cell.angle_alpha   90.00
_cell.angle_beta   90.00
_cell.angle_gamma   90.00
#
_symmetry.space_group_name_H-M   'P 1'
#
loop_
_entity.id
_entity.type
_entity.pdbx_description
1 polymer ?
#
loop_
_entity_poly.entity_id
_entity_poly.type
_entity_poly.pdbx_seq_one_letter_code
_entity_poly.pdbx_strand_id
1 'polypeptide(L)'
;MFFDRAGRLWVRRSVAQGQPSEADVYSADGKLFARVTWPARIWLDDGFVDLDRALGITTDSLGVVRVALLEFAPAAGSENR
;
A
#
# COMPACT_ATOMS: atom_id res chain seq x y z
N MET A 1 -0.78 -8.94 5.91
CA MET A 1 -1.50 -9.04 4.62
C MET A 1 -2.93 -8.59 4.85
N PHE A 2 -3.57 -7.96 3.88
CA PHE A 2 -4.95 -7.49 3.99
C PHE A 2 -5.60 -7.42 2.60
N PHE A 3 -6.91 -7.25 2.54
CA PHE A 3 -7.65 -7.04 1.30
C PHE A 3 -8.05 -5.57 1.16
N ASP A 4 -7.97 -5.02 -0.06
CA ASP A 4 -8.51 -3.71 -0.36
C ASP A 4 -10.01 -3.75 -0.68
N ARG A 5 -10.61 -2.58 -0.93
CA ARG A 5 -12.05 -2.47 -1.23
C ARG A 5 -12.49 -3.25 -2.48
N ALA A 6 -11.58 -3.45 -3.44
CA ALA A 6 -11.86 -4.21 -4.66
C ALA A 6 -11.64 -5.73 -4.47
N GLY A 7 -11.28 -6.17 -3.27
CA GLY A 7 -11.02 -7.58 -2.96
C GLY A 7 -9.64 -8.06 -3.44
N ARG A 8 -8.71 -7.16 -3.78
CA ARG A 8 -7.33 -7.53 -4.11
C ARG A 8 -6.55 -7.80 -2.84
N LEU A 9 -5.67 -8.81 -2.87
CA LEU A 9 -4.82 -9.17 -1.74
C LEU A 9 -3.52 -8.36 -1.76
N TRP A 10 -3.25 -7.63 -0.69
CA TRP A 10 -2.00 -6.89 -0.49
C TRP A 10 -1.07 -7.69 0.42
N VAL A 11 0.07 -8.10 -0.13
CA VAL A 11 1.12 -8.83 0.58
C VAL A 11 2.30 -7.91 0.78
N ARG A 12 2.47 -7.44 2.03
CA ARG A 12 3.59 -6.57 2.40
C ARG A 12 4.91 -7.33 2.31
N ARG A 13 5.92 -6.71 1.69
CA ARG A 13 7.27 -7.25 1.58
C ARG A 13 8.11 -6.81 2.77
N SER A 14 9.03 -7.68 3.19
CA SER A 14 10.04 -7.31 4.17
C SER A 14 11.06 -6.38 3.53
N VAL A 15 11.21 -5.18 4.09
CA VAL A 15 12.18 -4.17 3.67
C VAL A 15 13.07 -3.79 4.86
N ALA A 16 14.27 -3.28 4.59
CA ALA A 16 15.15 -2.78 5.63
C ALA A 16 14.52 -1.58 6.36
N GLN A 17 14.86 -1.40 7.64
CA GLN A 17 14.32 -0.30 8.44
C GLN A 17 14.62 1.06 7.78
N GLY A 18 13.62 1.93 7.72
CA GLY A 18 13.72 3.27 7.13
C GLY A 18 13.56 3.31 5.61
N GLN A 19 13.54 2.17 4.92
CA GLN A 19 13.19 2.12 3.50
C GLN A 19 11.69 2.31 3.30
N PRO A 20 11.27 2.80 2.11
CA PRO A 20 9.87 2.80 1.70
C PRO A 20 9.24 1.42 1.93
N SER A 21 7.99 1.40 2.36
CA SER A 21 7.22 0.16 2.45
C SER A 21 6.82 -0.30 1.06
N GLU A 22 6.70 -1.62 0.88
CA GLU A 22 6.32 -2.22 -0.39
C GLU A 22 5.26 -3.32 -0.19
N ALA A 23 4.39 -3.49 -1.18
CA ALA A 23 3.49 -4.64 -1.28
C ALA A 23 3.37 -5.15 -2.72
N ASP A 24 3.31 -6.46 -2.86
CA ASP A 24 2.78 -7.11 -4.05
C ASP A 24 1.25 -7.18 -3.90
N VAL A 25 0.51 -6.69 -4.91
CA VAL A 25 -0.96 -6.65 -4.93
C VAL A 25 -1.45 -7.68 -5.94
N TYR A 26 -2.29 -8.60 -5.49
CA TYR A 26 -2.82 -9.68 -6.31
C TYR A 26 -4.32 -9.50 -6.56
N SER A 27 -4.76 -9.76 -7.79
CA SER A 27 -6.18 -9.84 -8.13
C SER A 27 -6.85 -11.05 -7.46
N ALA A 28 -8.19 -11.06 -7.46
CA ALA A 28 -8.98 -12.14 -6.85
C ALA A 28 -8.72 -13.52 -7.49
N ASP A 29 -8.25 -13.57 -8.74
CA ASP A 29 -7.83 -14.80 -9.43
C ASP A 29 -6.37 -15.20 -9.14
N GLY A 30 -5.69 -14.49 -8.23
CA GLY A 30 -4.34 -14.79 -7.76
C GLY A 30 -3.20 -14.26 -8.63
N LYS A 31 -3.49 -13.51 -9.70
CA LYS A 31 -2.44 -12.91 -10.53
C LYS A 31 -1.85 -11.66 -9.88
N LEU A 32 -0.55 -11.43 -10.07
CA LEU A 32 0.08 -10.19 -9.65
C LEU A 32 -0.51 -9.03 -10.46
N PHE A 33 -1.21 -8.13 -9.78
CA PHE A 33 -1.86 -6.97 -10.36
C PHE A 33 -0.94 -5.74 -10.35
N ALA A 34 -0.26 -5.48 -9.24
CA ALA A 34 0.66 -4.34 -9.11
C ALA A 34 1.74 -4.58 -8.07
N ARG A 35 2.80 -3.77 -8.13
CA ARG A 35 3.74 -3.55 -7.03
C ARG A 35 3.61 -2.12 -6.57
N VAL A 36 3.32 -1.93 -5.29
CA VAL A 36 3.03 -0.63 -4.72
C VAL A 36 4.08 -0.29 -3.68
N THR A 37 4.55 0.96 -3.69
CA THR A 37 5.49 1.50 -2.71
C THR A 37 4.92 2.75 -2.06
N TRP A 38 5.24 2.96 -0.78
CA TRP A 38 4.83 4.16 -0.04
C TRP A 38 5.85 4.54 1.02
N PRO A 39 5.79 5.78 1.57
CA PRO A 39 6.75 6.22 2.57
C PRO A 39 6.88 5.28 3.76
N ALA A 40 8.09 5.22 4.32
CA ALA A 40 8.36 4.45 5.53
C ALA A 40 7.46 4.90 6.69
N ARG A 41 7.21 3.99 7.64
CA ARG A 41 6.46 4.25 8.90
C ARG A 41 5.00 4.65 8.71
N ILE A 42 4.39 4.32 7.57
CA ILE A 42 2.95 4.38 7.38
C ILE A 42 2.40 2.95 7.34
N TRP A 43 1.45 2.68 8.24
CA TRP A 43 0.74 1.40 8.34
C TRP A 43 -0.63 1.54 7.68
N LEU A 44 -1.00 0.57 6.82
CA LEU A 44 -2.24 0.59 6.02
C LEU A 44 -3.27 -0.44 6.52
N ASP A 45 -2.88 -1.20 7.54
CA ASP A 45 -3.45 -2.46 7.96
C ASP A 45 -4.86 -2.32 8.58
N ASP A 46 -5.20 -1.12 9.07
CA ASP A 46 -6.50 -0.76 9.67
C ASP A 46 -7.28 0.30 8.84
N GLY A 47 -6.91 0.49 7.57
CA GLY A 47 -7.32 1.64 6.76
C GLY A 47 -8.34 1.35 5.67
N PHE A 48 -8.84 2.45 5.08
CA PHE A 48 -9.47 2.42 3.76
C PHE A 48 -8.35 2.35 2.71
N VAL A 49 -8.26 1.25 1.97
CA VAL A 49 -7.34 1.10 0.84
C VAL A 49 -8.15 0.90 -0.43
N ASP A 50 -7.90 1.78 -1.38
CA ASP A 50 -8.19 1.65 -2.79
C ASP A 50 -6.85 1.78 -3.54
N LEU A 51 -6.69 1.15 -4.69
CA LEU A 51 -5.37 1.03 -5.35
C LEU A 51 -4.68 2.36 -5.57
N ASP A 52 -5.45 3.39 -5.91
CA ASP A 52 -5.00 4.74 -6.15
C ASP A 52 -4.94 5.60 -4.89
N ARG A 53 -5.60 5.18 -3.80
CA ARG A 53 -5.70 5.96 -2.55
C ARG A 53 -5.77 5.10 -1.29
N ALA A 54 -4.93 5.40 -0.32
CA ALA A 54 -5.02 4.76 1.00
C ALA A 54 -5.04 5.77 2.15
N LEU A 55 -5.82 5.46 3.18
CA LEU A 55 -5.71 6.07 4.49
C LEU A 55 -4.85 5.16 5.36
N GLY A 56 -3.70 5.68 5.78
CA GLY A 56 -2.81 5.01 6.71
C GLY A 56 -2.68 5.77 8.03
N ILE A 57 -1.98 5.16 8.97
CA ILE A 57 -1.56 5.82 10.20
C ILE A 57 -0.04 5.91 10.28
N THR A 58 0.44 6.99 10.86
CA THR A 58 1.86 7.19 11.17
C THR A 58 2.01 7.78 12.57
N THR A 59 3.22 7.75 13.10
CA THR A 59 3.56 8.34 14.40
C THR A 59 4.61 9.42 14.17
N ASP A 60 4.33 10.64 14.60
CA ASP A 60 5.27 11.76 14.48
C ASP A 60 6.42 11.67 15.52
N SER A 61 7.37 12.60 15.43
CA SER A 61 8.56 12.62 16.31
C SER A 61 8.23 12.81 17.79
N LEU A 62 7.01 13.22 18.12
CA LEU A 62 6.53 13.41 19.49
C LEU A 62 5.72 12.19 19.98
N GLY A 63 5.62 11.12 19.19
CA GLY A 63 4.87 9.92 19.54
C GLY A 63 3.36 10.03 19.28
N VAL A 64 2.90 11.08 18.60
CA VAL A 64 1.46 11.28 18.35
C VAL A 64 1.04 10.54 17.08
N VAL A 65 -0.07 9.79 17.16
CA VAL A 65 -0.67 9.10 16.01
C VAL A 65 -1.35 10.13 15.09
N ARG A 66 -1.04 10.05 13.79
CA ARG A 66 -1.59 10.89 12.73
C ARG A 66 -2.15 10.02 11.62
N VAL A 67 -3.17 10.54 10.94
CA VAL A 67 -3.68 9.97 9.69
C VAL A 67 -2.84 10.49 8.53
N ALA A 68 -2.47 9.60 7.61
CA ALA A 68 -1.81 9.94 6.36
C ALA A 68 -2.71 9.55 5.19
N LEU A 69 -3.01 10.51 4.31
CA LEU A 69 -3.61 10.23 3.01
C LEU A 69 -2.48 9.96 2.01
N LEU A 70 -2.54 8.80 1.36
CA LEU A 70 -1.66 8.44 0.26
C LEU A 70 -2.45 8.50 -1.04
N GLU A 71 -1.83 9.10 -2.05
CA GLU A 71 -2.28 8.99 -3.44
C GLU A 71 -1.18 8.25 -4.21
N PHE A 72 -1.53 7.10 -4.77
CA PHE A 72 -0.64 6.31 -5.59
C PHE A 72 -0.76 6.78 -7.04
N ALA A 73 0.37 7.08 -7.65
CA ALA A 73 0.38 7.26 -9.09
C ALA A 73 -0.08 5.95 -9.76
N PRO A 74 -0.95 5.99 -10.79
CA PRO A 74 -1.29 4.79 -11.52
C PRO A 74 0.01 4.15 -12.02
N ALA A 75 0.16 2.84 -11.78
CA ALA A 75 1.22 2.08 -12.42
C ALA A 75 1.04 2.30 -13.92
N ALA A 76 2.01 2.93 -14.58
CA ALA A 76 1.96 3.14 -16.02
C ALA A 76 1.63 1.78 -16.65
N GLY A 77 0.43 1.69 -17.24
CA GLY A 77 -0.11 0.43 -17.74
C GLY A 77 0.92 -0.19 -18.66
N SER A 78 1.40 -1.37 -18.29
CA SER A 78 1.85 -2.33 -19.29
C SER A 78 0.58 -2.84 -19.95
N GLU A 79 -0.03 -2.00 -20.80
CA GLU A 79 -0.96 -2.49 -21.82
C GLU A 79 -0.14 -3.44 -22.69
N ASN A 80 -0.33 -4.74 -22.47
CA ASN A 80 0.14 -5.75 -23.39
C ASN A 80 -0.49 -5.45 -24.75
N ARG A 81 0.35 -5.01 -25.68
CA ARG A 81 0.06 -5.02 -27.11
C ARG A 81 0.62 -6.29 -27.72
#